data_AF-A0A812W9V5-F1
#
_entry.id   AF-A0A812W9V5-F1
#
_cell.length_a   1.000
_cell.length_b   1.000
_cell.length_c   1.000
_cell.angle_alpha   90.00
_cell.angle_beta   90.00
_cell.angle_gamma   90.00
#
_symmetry.space_group_name_H-M   'P 1'
#
loop_
_entity.id
_entity.type
_entity.pdbx_description
1 polymer ?
#
loop_
_entity_poly.entity_id
_entity_poly.type
_entity_poly.pdbx_seq_one_letter_code
_entity_poly.pdbx_strand_id
1 'polypeptide(L)'
;MGCRSSKRCCCVSSSCEGQIENGPVDTPGASFRSTRHVLNRETGKVFEEVIPGPVWSILKGLYATTACGIVPAHPLRCCLRRLTQHAGRKMRSASSKKDVRKFVDVYSIDMEEVLLPLSEFRTMNDFFTRELKPGARPVDSPEDATVFVSSADCRAIVFPNFEEAARVWIKGCKFSVAELLGNSAAAEPFLRKSGCSVAVLRLAPQDYHRFHFPCGPGQVLSQKCLSGEYYSVNPVAINNSSVDVLTENCRSVSILQHAGFGLVAFVAVGATLVGSVELLQKEGSDFRKGDCYGYFQ
;
A
#
# COMPACT_ATOMS: atom_id res chain seq x y z
N MET A 1 2.81 -8.81 19.28
CA MET A 1 1.44 -8.45 18.86
C MET A 1 1.12 -9.19 17.59
N GLY A 2 0.15 -10.11 17.61
CA GLY A 2 -0.23 -10.89 16.43
C GLY A 2 -1.27 -10.14 15.63
N CYS A 3 -0.91 -9.65 14.44
CA CYS A 3 -1.88 -9.15 13.46
C CYS A 3 -2.66 -10.36 12.91
N ARG A 4 -3.92 -10.49 13.33
CA ARG A 4 -4.89 -11.46 12.79
C ARG A 4 -5.57 -10.77 11.59
N SER A 5 -5.34 -11.30 10.40
CA SER A 5 -5.82 -10.65 9.17
C SER A 5 -7.08 -11.30 8.62
N SER A 6 -7.87 -10.51 7.91
CA SER A 6 -8.90 -10.99 7.01
C SER A 6 -8.30 -11.86 5.88
N LYS A 7 -9.17 -12.63 5.23
CA LYS A 7 -8.94 -13.73 4.25
C LYS A 7 -7.93 -13.50 3.11
N ARG A 8 -7.32 -12.32 2.93
CA ARG A 8 -6.38 -12.04 1.83
C ARG A 8 -5.18 -11.14 2.17
N CYS A 9 -4.86 -10.94 3.45
CA CYS A 9 -3.61 -10.24 3.78
C CYS A 9 -2.42 -11.20 3.62
N CYS A 10 -1.64 -11.01 2.56
CA CYS A 10 -0.47 -11.84 2.30
C CYS A 10 0.79 -11.12 2.82
N CYS A 11 1.73 -11.83 3.44
CA CYS A 11 2.97 -11.23 3.89
C CYS A 11 4.09 -11.40 2.87
N VAL A 12 4.97 -10.43 2.73
CA VAL A 12 6.27 -10.66 2.09
C VAL A 12 7.14 -11.33 3.15
N SER A 13 7.48 -12.60 2.95
CA SER A 13 8.21 -13.40 3.94
C SER A 13 9.63 -12.86 4.13
N SER A 14 9.93 -12.30 5.31
CA SER A 14 11.31 -12.17 5.84
C SER A 14 11.73 -13.41 6.65
N SER A 15 10.80 -14.35 6.89
CA SER A 15 10.96 -15.44 7.87
C SER A 15 11.15 -16.83 7.27
N CYS A 16 11.75 -16.94 6.08
CA CYS A 16 12.23 -18.23 5.56
C CYS A 16 13.72 -18.47 5.87
N GLU A 17 14.17 -18.11 7.08
CA GLU A 17 15.48 -18.55 7.60
C GLU A 17 15.37 -19.75 8.56
N GLY A 18 14.16 -20.26 8.84
CA GLY A 18 13.95 -21.25 9.90
C GLY A 18 13.22 -22.56 9.55
N GLN A 19 12.89 -22.84 8.28
CA GLN A 19 12.21 -24.10 7.89
C GLN A 19 12.87 -24.84 6.72
N ILE A 20 14.16 -24.59 6.47
CA ILE A 20 14.99 -25.45 5.63
C ILE A 20 16.07 -26.03 6.53
N GLU A 21 15.70 -26.98 7.40
CA GLU A 21 16.70 -27.89 7.97
C GLU A 21 17.14 -28.85 6.86
N ASN A 22 18.32 -28.55 6.29
CA ASN A 22 19.46 -29.46 6.09
C ASN A 22 20.29 -29.02 4.88
N GLY A 23 21.34 -28.24 5.15
CA GLY A 23 22.41 -27.89 4.21
C GLY A 23 23.35 -26.87 4.87
N PRO A 24 24.68 -27.02 4.79
CA PRO A 24 25.61 -26.38 5.71
C PRO A 24 25.61 -24.85 5.56
N VAL A 25 25.58 -24.20 6.72
CA VAL A 25 25.81 -22.77 6.93
C VAL A 25 27.23 -22.45 6.50
N ASP A 26 27.37 -21.68 5.42
CA ASP A 26 28.43 -20.67 5.23
C ASP A 26 28.25 -19.99 3.87
N THR A 27 27.65 -18.79 3.83
CA THR A 27 27.90 -17.84 2.74
C THR A 27 27.59 -16.41 3.19
N PRO A 28 28.61 -15.54 3.36
CA PRO A 28 28.40 -14.11 3.55
C PRO A 28 27.96 -13.51 2.21
N GLY A 29 26.68 -13.10 2.09
CA GLY A 29 26.19 -12.41 0.88
C GLY A 29 24.75 -12.69 0.45
N ALA A 30 23.82 -13.02 1.35
CA ALA A 30 22.41 -13.22 0.99
C ALA A 30 21.73 -11.88 0.63
N SER A 31 21.82 -11.49 -0.65
CA SER A 31 21.03 -10.37 -1.18
C SER A 31 19.56 -10.80 -1.33
N PHE A 32 18.64 -10.00 -0.78
CA PHE A 32 17.19 -10.11 -0.96
C PHE A 32 16.83 -10.05 -2.47
N ARG A 33 16.81 -11.21 -3.17
CA ARG A 33 16.86 -11.26 -4.64
C ARG A 33 15.55 -11.55 -5.38
N SER A 34 14.41 -11.70 -4.71
CA SER A 34 13.14 -11.84 -5.46
C SER A 34 11.92 -11.25 -4.74
N THR A 35 11.72 -9.95 -4.94
CA THR A 35 10.57 -9.16 -4.46
C THR A 35 9.20 -9.55 -5.03
N ARG A 36 9.14 -10.60 -5.86
CA ARG A 36 7.90 -11.08 -6.50
C ARG A 36 7.22 -12.21 -5.71
N HIS A 37 7.91 -12.82 -4.77
CA HIS A 37 7.34 -13.90 -3.96
C HIS A 37 6.56 -13.34 -2.77
N VAL A 38 5.33 -13.82 -2.62
CA VAL A 38 4.39 -13.40 -1.58
C VAL A 38 3.89 -14.64 -0.86
N LEU A 39 3.97 -14.65 0.46
CA LEU A 39 3.44 -15.72 1.31
C LEU A 39 1.96 -15.46 1.60
N ASN A 40 1.11 -16.37 1.15
CA ASN A 40 -0.28 -16.41 1.60
C ASN A 40 -0.31 -17.00 3.02
N ARG A 41 -0.69 -16.19 4.01
CA ARG A 41 -0.66 -16.58 5.43
C ARG A 41 -1.68 -17.66 5.79
N GLU A 42 -2.80 -17.72 5.08
CA GLU A 42 -3.86 -18.70 5.35
C GLU A 42 -3.48 -20.09 4.85
N THR A 43 -2.91 -20.17 3.64
CA THR A 43 -2.54 -21.44 3.01
C THR A 43 -1.09 -21.86 3.29
N GLY A 44 -0.25 -20.94 3.79
CA GLY A 44 1.19 -21.13 3.93
C GLY A 44 1.96 -21.20 2.59
N LYS A 45 1.28 -21.04 1.45
CA LYS A 45 1.90 -21.15 0.12
C LYS A 45 2.53 -19.85 -0.33
N VAL A 46 3.69 -19.94 -0.95
CA VAL A 46 4.35 -18.83 -1.63
C VAL A 46 3.90 -18.80 -3.09
N PHE A 47 3.51 -17.64 -3.57
CA PHE A 47 3.17 -17.43 -4.98
C PHE A 47 3.93 -16.22 -5.55
N GLU A 48 4.12 -16.22 -6.87
CA GLU A 48 4.71 -15.08 -7.58
C GLU A 48 3.60 -14.08 -7.95
N GLU A 49 3.80 -12.80 -7.64
CA GLU A 49 2.89 -11.75 -8.07
C GLU A 49 2.89 -11.61 -9.59
N VAL A 50 1.71 -11.74 -10.19
CA VAL A 50 1.52 -11.58 -11.62
C VAL A 50 1.64 -10.11 -11.98
N ILE A 51 2.74 -9.75 -12.64
CA ILE A 51 2.94 -8.45 -13.26
C ILE A 51 2.93 -8.68 -14.77
N PRO A 52 2.03 -8.06 -15.55
CA PRO A 52 2.04 -8.19 -17.00
C PRO A 52 3.41 -7.87 -17.58
N GLY A 53 3.95 -8.73 -18.45
CA GLY A 53 5.31 -8.62 -19.00
C GLY A 53 5.67 -7.22 -19.52
N PRO A 54 4.80 -6.55 -20.31
CA PRO A 54 5.06 -5.18 -20.77
C PRO A 54 5.20 -4.17 -19.62
N VAL A 55 4.37 -4.28 -18.59
CA VAL A 55 4.43 -3.41 -17.39
C VAL A 55 5.74 -3.66 -16.64
N TRP A 56 6.15 -4.91 -16.51
CA TRP A 56 7.41 -5.27 -15.88
C TRP A 56 8.64 -4.69 -16.61
N SER A 57 8.67 -4.80 -17.94
CA SER A 57 9.74 -4.23 -18.76
C SER A 57 9.82 -2.71 -18.64
N ILE A 58 8.68 -2.03 -18.61
CA ILE A 58 8.62 -0.57 -18.41
C ILE A 58 9.14 -0.20 -17.01
N LEU A 59 8.67 -0.87 -15.95
CA LEU A 59 9.13 -0.61 -14.59
C LEU A 59 10.64 -0.83 -14.46
N LYS A 60 11.16 -1.93 -15.02
CA LYS A 60 12.61 -2.16 -15.06
C LYS A 60 13.35 -1.06 -15.80
N GLY A 61 12.85 -0.61 -16.96
CA GLY A 61 13.49 0.46 -17.72
C GLY A 61 13.49 1.81 -16.98
N LEU A 62 12.37 2.17 -16.35
CA LEU A 62 12.20 3.44 -15.62
C LEU A 62 13.07 3.53 -14.36
N TYR A 63 13.25 2.41 -13.67
CA TYR A 63 13.99 2.33 -12.41
C TYR A 63 15.33 1.58 -12.55
N ALA A 64 15.77 1.26 -13.76
CA ALA A 64 17.11 0.76 -14.00
C ALA A 64 18.12 1.87 -13.69
N THR A 65 19.13 1.54 -12.89
CA THR A 65 20.29 2.39 -12.68
C THR A 65 20.97 2.65 -14.02
N THR A 66 21.06 3.93 -14.41
CA THR A 66 21.88 4.35 -15.54
C THR A 66 23.36 4.10 -15.25
N ALA A 67 24.23 4.24 -16.26
CA ALA A 67 25.68 4.08 -16.11
C ALA A 67 26.30 5.00 -15.03
N CYS A 68 25.60 6.05 -14.59
CA CYS A 68 26.01 6.95 -13.51
C CYS A 68 25.30 6.70 -12.17
N GLY A 69 24.52 5.63 -12.02
CA GLY A 69 23.84 5.27 -10.77
C GLY A 69 22.72 6.22 -10.34
N ILE A 70 22.32 7.17 -11.20
CA ILE A 70 21.29 8.17 -10.91
C ILE A 70 20.30 8.19 -12.08
N VAL A 71 19.04 7.85 -11.81
CA VAL A 71 17.95 8.14 -12.74
C VAL A 71 17.78 9.67 -12.75
N PRO A 72 17.84 10.35 -13.91
CA PRO A 72 17.62 11.78 -13.95
C PRO A 72 16.19 12.07 -13.45
N ALA A 73 16.08 12.54 -12.20
CA ALA A 73 14.84 12.58 -11.46
C ALA A 73 13.80 13.47 -12.15
N HIS A 74 14.23 14.59 -12.74
CA HIS A 74 13.31 15.57 -13.32
C HIS A 74 12.57 15.07 -14.60
N PRO A 75 13.24 14.51 -15.62
CA PRO A 75 12.56 13.85 -16.74
C PRO A 75 11.61 12.73 -16.33
N LEU A 76 12.05 11.86 -15.39
CA LEU A 76 11.22 10.76 -14.88
C LEU A 76 9.95 11.30 -14.22
N ARG A 77 10.09 12.25 -13.28
CA ARG A 77 8.96 12.91 -12.58
C ARG A 77 7.96 13.51 -13.57
N CYS A 78 8.44 14.27 -14.55
CA CYS A 78 7.60 14.86 -15.58
C CYS A 78 6.84 13.81 -16.40
N CYS A 79 7.51 12.73 -16.79
CA CYS A 79 6.90 11.63 -17.53
C CYS A 79 5.81 10.94 -16.72
N LEU A 80 6.12 10.51 -15.50
CA LEU A 80 5.20 9.80 -14.61
C LEU A 80 3.97 10.63 -14.26
N ARG A 81 4.15 11.94 -14.03
CA ARG A 81 3.04 12.87 -13.78
C ARG A 81 2.10 12.97 -14.97
N ARG A 82 2.64 13.17 -16.19
CA ARG A 82 1.82 13.25 -17.42
C ARG A 82 1.08 11.95 -17.68
N LEU A 83 1.77 10.82 -17.53
CA LEU A 83 1.20 9.49 -17.70
C LEU A 83 0.06 9.23 -16.70
N THR A 84 0.26 9.56 -15.43
CA THR A 84 -0.76 9.38 -14.37
C THR A 84 -1.97 10.27 -14.61
N GLN A 85 -1.77 11.54 -14.96
CA GLN A 85 -2.88 12.47 -15.27
C GLN A 85 -3.65 12.05 -16.51
N HIS A 86 -2.96 11.63 -17.57
CA HIS A 86 -3.60 11.15 -18.79
C HIS A 86 -4.40 9.86 -18.55
N ALA A 87 -3.80 8.90 -17.84
CA ALA A 87 -4.48 7.67 -17.46
C ALA A 87 -5.72 7.96 -16.61
N GLY A 88 -5.63 8.82 -15.60
CA GLY A 88 -6.78 9.21 -14.77
C GLY A 88 -7.93 9.81 -15.59
N ARG A 89 -7.65 10.69 -16.56
CA ARG A 89 -8.67 11.22 -17.48
C ARG A 89 -9.32 10.12 -18.31
N LYS A 90 -8.52 9.19 -18.84
CA LYS A 90 -9.02 8.05 -19.61
C LYS A 90 -9.92 7.17 -18.75
N MET A 91 -9.48 6.81 -17.54
CA MET A 91 -10.19 5.90 -16.63
C MET A 91 -11.50 6.48 -16.08
N ARG A 92 -11.63 7.81 -16.05
CA ARG A 92 -12.88 8.54 -15.74
C ARG A 92 -13.81 8.73 -16.93
N SER A 93 -13.38 8.39 -18.15
CA SER A 93 -14.23 8.51 -19.34
C SER A 93 -15.19 7.33 -19.45
N ALA A 94 -16.41 7.56 -19.95
CA ALA A 94 -17.37 6.49 -20.22
C ALA A 94 -16.82 5.42 -21.19
N SER A 95 -15.93 5.83 -22.11
CA SER A 95 -15.28 4.93 -23.07
C SER A 95 -14.43 3.83 -22.40
N SER A 96 -13.99 4.04 -21.16
CA SER A 96 -13.18 3.10 -20.39
C SER A 96 -13.97 1.89 -19.90
N LYS A 97 -15.32 1.96 -19.82
CA LYS A 97 -16.17 0.83 -19.40
C LYS A 97 -15.85 -0.49 -20.13
N LYS A 98 -15.43 -0.41 -21.40
CA LYS A 98 -15.04 -1.59 -22.22
C LYS A 98 -13.81 -2.33 -21.69
N ASP A 99 -12.97 -1.67 -20.90
CA ASP A 99 -11.75 -2.23 -20.32
C ASP A 99 -12.05 -2.99 -19.02
N VAL A 100 -13.24 -2.83 -18.42
CA VAL A 100 -13.61 -3.41 -17.11
C VAL A 100 -13.59 -4.93 -17.19
N ARG A 101 -14.23 -5.50 -18.21
CA ARG A 101 -14.26 -6.96 -18.43
C ARG A 101 -12.85 -7.52 -18.63
N LYS A 102 -12.05 -6.88 -19.49
CA LYS A 102 -10.66 -7.30 -19.72
C LYS A 102 -9.84 -7.28 -18.44
N PHE A 103 -10.05 -6.28 -17.59
CA PHE A 103 -9.36 -6.16 -16.31
C PHE A 103 -9.76 -7.29 -15.35
N VAL A 104 -11.05 -7.60 -15.25
CA VAL A 104 -11.57 -8.73 -14.48
C VAL A 104 -10.95 -10.05 -14.95
N ASP A 105 -10.89 -10.26 -16.27
CA ASP A 105 -10.36 -11.50 -16.86
C ASP A 105 -8.85 -11.63 -16.60
N VAL A 106 -8.07 -10.56 -16.87
CA VAL A 106 -6.60 -10.55 -16.70
C VAL A 106 -6.19 -10.81 -15.26
N TYR A 107 -6.93 -10.23 -14.30
CA TYR A 107 -6.61 -10.34 -12.88
C TYR A 107 -7.43 -11.39 -12.14
N SER A 108 -8.32 -12.11 -12.84
CA SER A 108 -9.21 -13.12 -12.27
C SER A 108 -9.96 -12.61 -11.04
N ILE A 109 -10.57 -11.43 -11.16
CA ILE A 109 -11.30 -10.79 -10.05
C ILE A 109 -12.58 -11.57 -9.77
N ASP A 110 -12.75 -11.94 -8.51
CA ASP A 110 -13.96 -12.58 -8.02
C ASP A 110 -15.13 -11.59 -7.98
N MET A 111 -16.02 -11.72 -8.96
CA MET A 111 -17.20 -10.86 -9.10
C MET A 111 -18.33 -11.23 -8.14
N GLU A 112 -18.26 -12.38 -7.46
CA GLU A 112 -19.28 -12.77 -6.47
C GLU A 112 -19.19 -11.90 -5.21
N GLU A 113 -17.99 -11.43 -4.86
CA GLU A 113 -17.76 -10.54 -3.73
C GLU A 113 -18.12 -9.08 -4.02
N VAL A 114 -18.19 -8.67 -5.29
CA VAL A 114 -18.45 -7.28 -5.69
C VAL A 114 -19.92 -6.94 -5.52
N LEU A 115 -20.20 -5.77 -4.95
CA LEU A 115 -21.56 -5.34 -4.63
C LEU A 115 -22.44 -5.20 -5.88
N LEU A 116 -21.90 -4.58 -6.94
CA LEU A 116 -22.63 -4.27 -8.16
C LEU A 116 -22.22 -5.22 -9.31
N PRO A 117 -23.15 -5.59 -10.20
CA PRO A 117 -22.83 -6.34 -11.40
C PRO A 117 -22.03 -5.50 -12.41
N LEU A 118 -21.28 -6.15 -13.30
CA LEU A 118 -20.44 -5.49 -14.31
C LEU A 118 -21.17 -4.46 -15.17
N SER A 119 -22.46 -4.67 -15.42
CA SER A 119 -23.30 -3.78 -16.23
C SER A 119 -23.52 -2.41 -15.61
N GLU A 120 -23.43 -2.28 -14.29
CA GLU A 120 -23.75 -1.04 -13.57
C GLU A 120 -22.58 -0.06 -13.49
N PHE A 121 -21.33 -0.54 -13.61
CA PHE A 121 -20.17 0.34 -13.63
C PHE A 121 -20.19 1.24 -14.87
N ARG A 122 -19.95 2.54 -14.67
CA ARG A 122 -19.96 3.56 -15.73
C ARG A 122 -18.60 3.76 -16.36
N THR A 123 -17.54 3.54 -15.59
CA THR A 123 -16.16 3.81 -15.98
C THR A 123 -15.22 2.78 -15.36
N MET A 124 -13.96 2.74 -15.79
CA MET A 124 -12.95 1.93 -15.12
C MET A 124 -12.67 2.41 -13.70
N ASN A 125 -12.66 3.73 -13.44
CA ASN A 125 -12.42 4.22 -12.09
C ASN A 125 -13.53 3.79 -11.13
N ASP A 126 -14.78 3.79 -11.59
CA ASP A 126 -15.94 3.30 -10.84
C ASP A 126 -15.78 1.81 -10.46
N PHE A 127 -15.28 0.99 -11.38
CA PHE A 127 -14.93 -0.40 -11.07
C PHE A 127 -13.69 -0.54 -10.18
N PHE A 128 -12.70 0.33 -10.35
CA PHE A 128 -11.46 0.30 -9.55
C PHE A 128 -11.75 0.61 -8.08
N THR A 129 -12.68 1.52 -7.82
CA THR A 129 -13.19 1.87 -6.49
C THR A 129 -14.47 1.13 -6.12
N ARG A 130 -14.74 -0.03 -6.76
CA ARG A 130 -15.91 -0.89 -6.50
C ARG A 130 -16.07 -1.17 -5.01
N GLU A 131 -17.31 -1.31 -4.56
CA GLU A 131 -17.63 -1.78 -3.21
C GLU A 131 -17.77 -3.30 -3.19
N LEU A 132 -17.49 -3.90 -2.04
CA LEU A 132 -17.74 -5.32 -1.81
C LEU A 132 -19.06 -5.52 -1.07
N LYS A 133 -19.66 -6.69 -1.23
CA LYS A 133 -20.87 -7.08 -0.51
C LYS A 133 -20.60 -7.11 1.00
N PRO A 134 -21.59 -6.75 1.84
CA PRO A 134 -21.52 -6.99 3.28
C PRO A 134 -21.15 -8.45 3.57
N GLY A 135 -20.22 -8.66 4.51
CA GLY A 135 -19.75 -10.00 4.87
C GLY A 135 -18.64 -10.59 3.98
N ALA A 136 -18.30 -9.97 2.84
CA ALA A 136 -17.15 -10.42 2.03
C ALA A 136 -15.82 -10.31 2.79
N ARG A 137 -15.72 -9.35 3.73
CA ARG A 137 -14.57 -9.13 4.62
C ARG A 137 -15.06 -8.96 6.06
N PRO A 138 -15.29 -10.04 6.82
CA PRO A 138 -15.67 -9.92 8.22
C PRO A 138 -14.50 -9.30 9.02
N VAL A 139 -14.82 -8.34 9.88
CA VAL A 139 -13.86 -7.69 10.77
C VAL A 139 -13.60 -8.61 11.95
N ASP A 140 -12.33 -8.92 12.23
CA ASP A 140 -11.97 -9.72 13.41
C ASP A 140 -12.12 -8.89 14.68
N SER A 141 -12.75 -9.49 15.69
CA SER A 141 -12.89 -8.95 17.03
C SER A 141 -13.31 -7.46 17.03
N PRO A 142 -14.48 -7.13 16.45
CA PRO A 142 -14.87 -5.74 16.16
C PRO A 142 -14.94 -4.86 17.42
N GLU A 143 -15.35 -5.43 18.55
CA GLU A 143 -15.48 -4.74 19.84
C GLU A 143 -14.18 -4.75 20.68
N ASP A 144 -13.17 -5.54 20.31
CA ASP A 144 -11.91 -5.62 21.07
C ASP A 144 -10.93 -4.54 20.63
N ALA A 145 -10.83 -3.45 21.39
CA ALA A 145 -9.92 -2.36 21.09
C ALA A 145 -8.42 -2.77 21.10
N THR A 146 -8.05 -3.93 21.64
CA THR A 146 -6.65 -4.39 21.66
C THR A 146 -6.21 -5.09 20.36
N VAL A 147 -7.15 -5.33 19.44
CA VAL A 147 -6.90 -6.01 18.17
C VAL A 147 -6.80 -5.02 17.02
N PHE A 148 -5.66 -5.04 16.33
CA PHE A 148 -5.41 -4.29 15.09
C PHE A 148 -5.58 -5.22 13.89
N VAL A 149 -6.41 -4.83 12.92
CA VAL A 149 -6.70 -5.59 11.70
C VAL A 149 -6.05 -4.96 10.46
N SER A 150 -6.00 -5.71 9.36
CA SER A 150 -5.56 -5.15 8.07
C SER A 150 -6.53 -4.08 7.60
N SER A 151 -6.03 -2.90 7.19
CA SER A 151 -6.88 -1.83 6.65
C SER A 151 -7.30 -2.05 5.20
N ALA A 152 -6.62 -2.93 4.46
CA ALA A 152 -6.89 -3.20 3.06
C ALA A 152 -6.57 -4.65 2.66
N ASP A 153 -7.12 -5.07 1.52
CA ASP A 153 -6.63 -6.25 0.80
C ASP A 153 -5.27 -5.91 0.19
N CYS A 154 -4.20 -6.54 0.65
CA CYS A 154 -2.85 -6.08 0.34
C CYS A 154 -1.76 -7.14 0.56
N ARG A 155 -0.55 -6.75 0.18
CA ARG A 155 0.70 -7.37 0.61
C ARG A 155 1.25 -6.58 1.79
N ALA A 156 1.24 -7.18 2.97
CA ALA A 156 1.60 -6.54 4.23
C ALA A 156 3.00 -6.91 4.71
N ILE A 157 3.70 -5.95 5.26
CA ILE A 157 4.94 -6.16 6.01
C ILE A 157 4.84 -5.34 7.28
N VAL A 158 5.15 -5.95 8.41
CA VAL A 158 5.06 -5.30 9.72
C VAL A 158 6.42 -5.35 10.38
N PHE A 159 6.84 -4.21 10.90
CA PHE A 159 8.09 -4.04 11.62
C PHE A 159 7.79 -3.59 13.05
N PRO A 160 8.55 -4.08 14.05
CA PRO A 160 8.38 -3.65 15.43
C PRO A 160 8.74 -2.18 15.64
N ASN A 161 9.62 -1.64 14.79
CA ASN A 161 10.09 -0.26 14.84
C ASN A 161 10.52 0.24 13.44
N PHE A 162 10.74 1.55 13.33
CA PHE A 162 11.15 2.19 12.07
C PHE A 162 12.59 1.86 11.67
N GLU A 163 13.49 1.62 12.62
CA GLU A 163 14.89 1.29 12.36
C GLU A 163 15.00 -0.02 11.56
N GLU A 164 14.22 -1.04 11.95
CA GLU A 164 14.13 -2.30 11.21
C GLU A 164 13.47 -2.10 9.83
N ALA A 165 12.42 -1.28 9.75
CA ALA A 165 11.76 -0.97 8.48
C ALA A 165 12.72 -0.28 7.49
N ALA A 166 13.50 0.68 7.97
CA ALA A 166 14.50 1.40 7.18
C ALA A 166 15.63 0.46 6.71
N ARG A 167 16.11 -0.42 7.59
CA ARG A 167 17.18 -1.37 7.25
C ARG A 167 16.76 -2.37 6.17
N VAL A 168 15.53 -2.88 6.25
CA VAL A 168 15.08 -4.02 5.44
C VAL A 168 14.36 -3.58 4.16
N TRP A 169 13.57 -2.50 4.23
CA TRP A 169 12.59 -2.19 3.18
C TRP A 169 12.79 -0.81 2.55
N ILE A 170 13.14 0.21 3.34
CA ILE A 170 13.18 1.59 2.85
C ILE A 170 14.64 1.99 2.59
N LYS A 171 15.11 1.74 1.36
CA LYS A 171 16.50 2.01 0.94
C LYS A 171 16.77 3.44 0.47
N GLY A 172 15.75 4.30 0.50
CA GLY A 172 15.90 5.70 0.11
C GLY A 172 16.82 6.47 1.07
N CYS A 173 17.69 7.32 0.54
CA CYS A 173 18.71 8.01 1.33
C CYS A 173 18.15 9.13 2.23
N LYS A 174 16.91 9.58 2.03
CA LYS A 174 16.33 10.73 2.77
C LYS A 174 15.11 10.38 3.61
N PHE A 175 14.66 9.13 3.59
CA PHE A 175 13.47 8.73 4.32
C PHE A 175 13.57 9.05 5.83
N SER A 176 12.58 9.77 6.33
CA SER A 176 12.36 9.95 7.77
C SER A 176 10.87 9.95 8.09
N VAL A 177 10.53 9.56 9.33
CA VAL A 177 9.14 9.62 9.83
C VAL A 177 8.62 11.05 9.79
N ALA A 178 9.47 12.02 10.14
CA ALA A 178 9.12 13.44 10.09
C ALA A 178 8.71 13.85 8.67
N GLU A 179 9.50 13.50 7.66
CA GLU A 179 9.18 13.81 6.27
C GLU A 179 7.95 13.04 5.78
N LEU A 180 7.80 11.76 6.15
CA LEU A 180 6.61 10.96 5.82
C LEU A 180 5.33 11.64 6.33
N LEU A 181 5.37 12.19 7.54
CA LEU A 181 4.27 12.92 8.17
C LEU A 181 4.23 14.42 7.80
N GLY A 182 5.02 14.83 6.81
CA GLY A 182 5.02 16.18 6.24
C GLY A 182 5.56 17.27 7.15
N ASN A 183 6.53 16.93 8.02
CA ASN A 183 7.24 17.80 8.96
C ASN A 183 6.30 18.67 9.81
N SER A 184 5.16 18.11 10.18
CA SER A 184 4.19 18.80 11.04
C SER A 184 4.49 18.56 12.52
N ALA A 185 4.08 19.47 13.40
CA ALA A 185 4.16 19.26 14.85
C ALA A 185 3.39 18.00 15.29
N ALA A 186 2.37 17.60 14.54
CA ALA A 186 1.63 16.36 14.77
C ALA A 186 2.47 15.09 14.57
N ALA A 187 3.66 15.20 13.95
CA ALA A 187 4.62 14.11 13.83
C ALA A 187 5.43 13.87 15.11
N GLU A 188 5.62 14.89 15.97
CA GLU A 188 6.50 14.82 17.14
C GLU A 188 6.25 13.61 18.07
N PRO A 189 5.00 13.22 18.35
CA PRO A 189 4.74 12.03 19.17
C PRO A 189 5.33 10.74 18.57
N PHE A 190 5.41 10.65 17.24
CA PHE A 190 5.92 9.49 16.50
C PHE A 190 7.44 9.50 16.30
N LEU A 191 8.12 10.61 16.63
CA LEU A 191 9.59 10.74 16.50
C LEU A 191 10.35 10.27 17.74
N ARG A 192 9.64 9.94 18.83
CA ARG A 192 10.27 9.47 20.07
C ARG A 192 10.91 8.10 19.84
N LYS A 193 12.11 7.89 20.40
CA LYS A 193 12.89 6.64 20.29
C LYS A 193 12.19 5.38 20.85
N SER A 194 11.10 5.53 21.60
CA SER A 194 10.22 4.43 21.97
C SER A 194 9.48 3.95 20.72
N GLY A 195 10.01 2.89 20.12
CA GLY A 195 9.69 2.41 18.77
C GLY A 195 8.21 2.36 18.44
N CYS A 196 7.81 3.15 17.44
CA CYS A 196 6.52 3.00 16.78
C CYS A 196 6.58 1.79 15.84
N SER A 197 5.67 0.83 16.02
CA SER A 197 5.53 -0.26 15.07
C SER A 197 4.99 0.27 13.74
N VAL A 198 5.47 -0.32 12.65
CA VAL A 198 5.18 0.13 11.28
C VAL A 198 4.53 -1.00 10.51
N ALA A 199 3.37 -0.74 9.91
CA ALA A 199 2.74 -1.65 8.96
C ALA A 199 2.75 -0.99 7.57
N VAL A 200 3.38 -1.65 6.60
CA VAL A 200 3.40 -1.24 5.20
C VAL A 200 2.47 -2.18 4.43
N LEU A 201 1.44 -1.61 3.81
CA LEU A 201 0.35 -2.34 3.17
C LEU A 201 0.31 -1.94 1.70
N ARG A 202 0.85 -2.78 0.82
CA ARG A 202 0.89 -2.50 -0.63
C ARG A 202 -0.28 -3.15 -1.34
N LEU A 203 -1.13 -2.34 -1.95
CA LEU A 203 -2.21 -2.80 -2.81
C LEU A 203 -1.67 -3.01 -4.23
N ALA A 204 -1.90 -4.19 -4.78
CA ALA A 204 -1.62 -4.51 -6.17
C ALA A 204 -2.85 -4.17 -7.04
N PRO A 205 -2.71 -3.95 -8.36
CA PRO A 205 -3.82 -3.49 -9.21
C PRO A 205 -5.11 -4.31 -9.13
N GLN A 206 -5.00 -5.63 -8.90
CA GLN A 206 -6.14 -6.53 -8.75
C GLN A 206 -6.93 -6.38 -7.45
N ASP A 207 -6.31 -5.80 -6.42
CA ASP A 207 -6.85 -5.75 -5.07
C ASP A 207 -8.09 -4.82 -4.99
N TYR A 208 -8.78 -4.90 -3.86
CA TYR A 208 -9.82 -3.94 -3.50
C TYR A 208 -9.16 -2.63 -3.03
N HIS A 209 -9.39 -1.54 -3.75
CA HIS A 209 -8.67 -0.27 -3.58
C HIS A 209 -9.31 0.72 -2.63
N ARG A 210 -10.28 0.27 -1.82
CA ARG A 210 -10.71 1.02 -0.64
C ARG A 210 -9.98 0.52 0.59
N PHE A 211 -9.75 1.43 1.52
CA PHE A 211 -9.10 1.15 2.79
C PHE A 211 -9.99 1.59 3.95
N HIS A 212 -9.86 0.87 5.05
CA HIS A 212 -10.73 0.91 6.21
C HIS A 212 -9.92 1.21 7.47
N PHE A 213 -10.58 1.66 8.54
CA PHE A 213 -9.88 1.85 9.80
C PHE A 213 -9.45 0.51 10.39
N PRO A 214 -8.16 0.34 10.72
CA PRO A 214 -7.62 -0.93 11.20
C PRO A 214 -7.84 -1.17 12.71
N CYS A 215 -8.26 -0.13 13.44
CA CYS A 215 -8.58 -0.19 14.85
C CYS A 215 -9.78 0.70 15.13
N GLY A 216 -10.32 0.65 16.33
CA GLY A 216 -11.49 1.39 16.77
C GLY A 216 -11.97 0.85 18.12
N PRO A 217 -12.76 1.64 18.87
CA PRO A 217 -13.25 2.97 18.53
C PRO A 217 -12.15 4.06 18.62
N GLY A 218 -12.30 5.12 17.83
CA GLY A 218 -11.36 6.23 17.79
C GLY A 218 -11.91 7.48 17.11
N GLN A 219 -11.09 8.52 17.01
CA GLN A 219 -11.43 9.80 16.37
C GLN A 219 -10.33 10.26 15.43
N VAL A 220 -10.72 10.82 14.28
CA VAL A 220 -9.79 11.47 13.34
C VAL A 220 -9.39 12.83 13.90
N LEU A 221 -8.15 12.98 14.38
CA LEU A 221 -7.68 14.23 14.98
C LEU A 221 -7.23 15.26 13.94
N SER A 222 -6.55 14.82 12.89
CA SER A 222 -6.10 15.71 11.83
C SER A 222 -5.92 15.00 10.51
N GLN A 223 -6.09 15.74 9.41
CA GLN A 223 -5.86 15.26 8.05
C GLN A 223 -5.07 16.29 7.23
N LYS A 224 -4.05 15.84 6.52
CA LYS A 224 -3.22 16.69 5.65
C LYS A 224 -2.94 15.98 4.34
N CYS A 225 -3.33 16.62 3.23
CA CYS A 225 -2.91 16.20 1.89
C CYS A 225 -1.55 16.83 1.55
N LEU A 226 -0.61 16.01 1.12
CA LEU A 226 0.74 16.41 0.73
C LEU A 226 0.89 16.16 -0.76
N SER A 227 1.07 17.25 -1.52
CA SER A 227 1.42 17.19 -2.93
C SER A 227 2.79 16.55 -3.11
N GLY A 228 2.98 15.82 -4.21
CA GLY A 228 4.23 15.15 -4.48
C GLY A 228 4.27 14.53 -5.87
N GLU A 229 5.15 13.57 -6.03
CA GLU A 229 5.39 12.82 -7.25
C GLU A 229 4.50 11.57 -7.35
N TYR A 230 4.68 10.82 -8.44
CA TYR A 230 3.89 9.62 -8.76
C TYR A 230 4.82 8.45 -9.11
N TYR A 231 5.82 8.18 -8.27
CA TYR A 231 6.63 6.97 -8.43
C TYR A 231 5.81 5.71 -8.18
N SER A 232 6.31 4.58 -8.68
CA SER A 232 5.68 3.29 -8.49
C SER A 232 5.93 2.81 -7.07
N VAL A 233 4.93 2.20 -6.45
CA VAL A 233 5.07 1.48 -5.17
C VAL A 233 5.44 0.01 -5.38
N ASN A 234 5.78 -0.38 -6.61
CA ASN A 234 6.33 -1.70 -6.87
C ASN A 234 7.67 -1.83 -6.12
N PRO A 235 7.99 -3.01 -5.55
CA PRO A 235 9.25 -3.22 -4.85
C PRO A 235 10.52 -2.85 -5.64
N VAL A 236 10.51 -2.92 -6.98
CA VAL A 236 11.64 -2.46 -7.81
C VAL A 236 11.93 -0.97 -7.61
N ALA A 237 10.89 -0.16 -7.44
CA ALA A 237 11.01 1.28 -7.21
C ALA A 237 11.25 1.60 -5.72
N ILE A 238 10.54 0.94 -4.80
CA ILE A 238 10.73 1.14 -3.35
C ILE A 238 12.17 0.80 -2.91
N ASN A 239 12.76 -0.24 -3.49
CA ASN A 239 14.11 -0.68 -3.14
C ASN A 239 15.21 0.06 -3.91
N ASN A 240 14.85 1.06 -4.73
CA ASN A 240 15.81 1.86 -5.47
C ASN A 240 16.27 3.05 -4.62
N SER A 241 17.56 3.11 -4.29
CA SER A 241 18.15 4.15 -3.44
C SER A 241 18.16 5.54 -4.07
N SER A 242 17.92 5.67 -5.38
CA SER A 242 17.88 6.96 -6.07
C SER A 242 16.56 7.71 -5.89
N VAL A 243 15.52 7.07 -5.31
CA VAL A 243 14.19 7.67 -5.14
C VAL A 243 13.60 7.37 -3.76
N ASP A 244 13.05 8.38 -3.11
CA ASP A 244 12.35 8.22 -1.83
C ASP A 244 10.83 8.11 -2.06
N VAL A 245 10.37 6.94 -2.55
CA VAL A 245 8.98 6.74 -3.01
C VAL A 245 7.92 7.17 -1.98
N LEU A 246 8.09 6.79 -0.71
CA LEU A 246 7.07 7.00 0.33
C LEU A 246 6.96 8.46 0.79
N THR A 247 8.04 9.24 0.71
CA THR A 247 8.09 10.63 1.18
C THR A 247 8.00 11.64 0.04
N GLU A 248 8.40 11.29 -1.18
CA GLU A 248 8.25 12.14 -2.36
C GLU A 248 6.88 12.00 -3.03
N ASN A 249 6.21 10.85 -2.94
CA ASN A 249 4.90 10.70 -3.57
C ASN A 249 3.83 11.57 -2.90
N CYS A 250 2.84 11.95 -3.72
CA CYS A 250 1.60 12.50 -3.21
C CYS A 250 0.95 11.53 -2.21
N ARG A 251 0.46 12.07 -1.09
CA ARG A 251 -0.09 11.24 -0.01
C ARG A 251 -1.04 12.02 0.87
N SER A 252 -1.92 11.32 1.55
CA SER A 252 -2.71 11.84 2.65
C SER A 252 -2.17 11.30 3.97
N VAL A 253 -1.96 12.19 4.94
CA VAL A 253 -1.53 11.86 6.29
C VAL A 253 -2.68 12.15 7.23
N SER A 254 -2.97 11.21 8.12
CA SER A 254 -4.01 11.39 9.13
C SER A 254 -3.53 10.91 10.48
N ILE A 255 -3.79 11.71 11.52
CA ILE A 255 -3.51 11.33 12.89
C ILE A 255 -4.83 10.92 13.53
N LEU A 256 -4.86 9.69 14.04
CA LEU A 256 -6.02 9.10 14.68
C LEU A 256 -5.75 8.98 16.17
N GLN A 257 -6.74 9.32 16.99
CA GLN A 257 -6.76 8.96 18.40
C GLN A 257 -7.48 7.63 18.55
N HIS A 258 -6.83 6.69 19.21
CA HIS A 258 -7.41 5.38 19.53
C HIS A 258 -7.32 5.13 21.03
N ALA A 259 -8.37 4.56 21.63
CA ALA A 259 -8.48 4.38 23.08
C ALA A 259 -7.40 3.45 23.66
N GLY A 260 -6.99 2.40 22.93
CA GLY A 260 -6.01 1.41 23.40
C GLY A 260 -4.58 1.59 22.88
N PHE A 261 -4.43 2.11 21.66
CA PHE A 261 -3.13 2.20 20.96
C PHE A 261 -2.52 3.61 21.06
N GLY A 262 -3.25 4.57 21.63
CA GLY A 262 -2.86 5.97 21.63
C GLY A 262 -2.98 6.58 20.23
N LEU A 263 -1.94 7.30 19.80
CA LEU A 263 -1.92 7.95 18.49
C LEU A 263 -1.52 6.96 17.39
N VAL A 264 -2.26 6.96 16.29
CA VAL A 264 -1.97 6.16 15.09
C VAL A 264 -1.83 7.10 13.90
N ALA A 265 -0.67 7.07 13.24
CA ALA A 265 -0.47 7.74 11.96
C ALA A 265 -0.93 6.81 10.82
N PHE A 266 -1.95 7.24 10.09
CA PHE A 266 -2.42 6.55 8.88
C PHE A 266 -1.97 7.34 7.66
N VAL A 267 -1.16 6.72 6.79
CA VAL A 267 -0.60 7.38 5.60
C VAL A 267 -1.02 6.63 4.34
N ALA A 268 -1.85 7.26 3.53
CA ALA A 268 -2.28 6.74 2.23
C ALA A 268 -1.43 7.38 1.12
N VAL A 269 -0.55 6.60 0.50
CA VAL A 269 0.41 7.07 -0.50
C VAL A 269 -0.08 6.75 -1.91
N GLY A 270 -0.30 7.77 -2.72
CA GLY A 270 -0.62 7.62 -4.14
C GLY A 270 0.60 7.13 -4.93
N ALA A 271 0.36 6.55 -6.10
CA ALA A 271 1.40 5.98 -6.95
C ALA A 271 1.19 6.32 -8.42
N THR A 272 2.13 5.90 -9.28
CA THR A 272 1.92 5.95 -10.73
C THR A 272 0.59 5.29 -11.11
N LEU A 273 -0.19 5.94 -11.98
CA LEU A 273 -1.54 5.51 -12.43
C LEU A 273 -2.65 5.53 -11.37
N VAL A 274 -2.32 5.41 -10.08
CA VAL A 274 -3.28 5.39 -8.96
C VAL A 274 -2.88 6.49 -7.97
N GLY A 275 -2.97 7.73 -8.43
CA GLY A 275 -2.37 8.88 -7.75
C GLY A 275 -3.31 9.62 -6.81
N SER A 276 -4.62 9.44 -6.96
CA SER A 276 -5.60 10.18 -6.16
C SER A 276 -5.96 9.39 -4.91
N VAL A 277 -6.02 10.08 -3.78
CA VAL A 277 -6.46 9.54 -2.49
C VAL A 277 -7.69 10.32 -2.05
N GLU A 278 -8.83 9.63 -1.95
CA GLU A 278 -10.08 10.24 -1.48
C GLU A 278 -10.38 9.72 -0.07
N LEU A 279 -10.55 10.64 0.88
CA LEU A 279 -10.96 10.31 2.25
C LEU A 279 -12.47 10.57 2.39
N LEU A 280 -13.19 9.55 2.87
CA LEU A 280 -14.63 9.62 3.09
C LEU A 280 -14.97 10.21 4.47
N GLN A 281 -14.11 9.95 5.44
CA GLN A 281 -14.27 10.44 6.82
C GLN A 281 -13.42 11.69 7.03
N LYS A 282 -13.95 12.63 7.80
CA LYS A 282 -13.35 13.97 7.98
C LYS A 282 -12.68 14.10 9.34
N GLU A 283 -11.81 15.09 9.46
CA GLU A 283 -11.31 15.56 10.76
C GLU A 283 -12.46 15.82 11.74
N GLY A 284 -12.30 15.37 12.98
CA GLY A 284 -13.30 15.41 14.05
C GLY A 284 -14.31 14.27 14.04
N SER A 285 -14.32 13.39 13.03
CA SER A 285 -15.24 12.24 13.01
C SER A 285 -14.78 11.12 13.92
N ASP A 286 -15.74 10.52 14.61
CA ASP A 286 -15.55 9.25 15.30
C ASP A 286 -15.66 8.09 14.30
N PHE A 287 -14.92 7.01 14.55
CA PHE A 287 -14.92 5.83 13.71
C PHE A 287 -14.89 4.53 14.52
N ARG A 288 -15.36 3.46 13.88
CA ARG A 288 -15.24 2.08 14.35
C ARG A 288 -14.27 1.29 13.50
N LYS A 289 -13.82 0.17 14.06
CA LYS A 289 -12.94 -0.77 13.37
C LYS A 289 -13.65 -1.33 12.14
N GLY A 290 -13.00 -1.24 10.97
CA GLY A 290 -13.54 -1.69 9.71
C GLY A 290 -14.45 -0.70 8.98
N ASP A 291 -14.73 0.48 9.55
CA ASP A 291 -15.43 1.53 8.80
C ASP A 291 -14.60 1.95 7.58
N CYS A 292 -15.28 2.21 6.46
CA CYS A 292 -14.62 2.63 5.23
C CYS A 292 -14.00 4.01 5.42
N TYR A 293 -12.68 4.11 5.29
CA TYR A 293 -11.96 5.35 5.53
C TYR A 293 -11.75 6.15 4.24
N GLY A 294 -11.39 5.47 3.16
CA GLY A 294 -11.11 6.13 1.88
C GLY A 294 -10.77 5.14 0.77
N TYR A 295 -10.36 5.65 -0.38
CA TYR A 295 -9.98 4.84 -1.52
C TYR A 295 -8.95 5.51 -2.44
N PHE A 296 -8.31 4.69 -3.27
CA PHE A 296 -7.34 5.11 -4.28
C PHE A 296 -7.95 5.11 -5.69
N GLN A 297 -7.62 6.10 -6.53
CA GLN A 297 -8.13 6.20 -7.93
C GLN A 297 -7.28 7.05 -8.90
#